data_AF-A0A9D4KHY0-F1
#
_entry.id   AF-A0A9D4KHY0-F1
#
_cell.length_a   1.000
_cell.length_b   1.000
_cell.length_c   1.000
_cell.angle_alpha   90.00
_cell.angle_beta   90.00
_cell.angle_gamma   90.00
#
_symmetry.space_group_name_H-M   'P 1'
#
loop_
_entity.id
_entity.type
_entity.pdbx_description
1 polymer ?
#
loop_
_entity_poly.entity_id
_entity_poly.type
_entity_poly.pdbx_seq_one_letter_code
_entity_poly.pdbx_strand_id
1 'polypeptide(L)' 'MRPNSGESTIEYAARLRDKALSCNFLDIDDRILEDLVQTTSNSEFVRKVLHKQWPLQEALSDAQIHEDTSVQIGAMGHQ' A
#
# COMPACT_ATOMS: atom_id res chain seq x y z
N MET A 1 5.58 -1.85 -10.54
CA MET A 1 6.01 -3.28 -10.43
C MET A 1 4.71 -4.09 -10.44
N ARG A 2 4.65 -5.39 -10.13
CA ARG A 2 3.36 -5.98 -9.77
C ARG A 2 3.45 -6.57 -8.36
N PRO A 3 2.43 -6.39 -7.51
CA PRO A 3 2.37 -7.04 -6.22
C PRO A 3 2.31 -8.55 -6.41
N ASN A 4 2.99 -9.28 -5.55
CA ASN A 4 2.93 -10.73 -5.51
C ASN A 4 1.58 -11.16 -4.89
N SER A 5 1.13 -12.38 -5.20
CA SER A 5 -0.11 -12.92 -4.61
C SER A 5 0.02 -13.05 -3.09
N GLY A 6 -0.82 -12.34 -2.35
CA GLY A 6 -0.82 -12.35 -0.88
C GLY A 6 0.22 -11.44 -0.23
N GLU A 7 0.95 -10.64 -1.02
CA GLU A 7 1.85 -9.60 -0.50
C GLU A 7 1.04 -8.40 0.01
N SER A 8 1.39 -7.92 1.19
CA SER A 8 0.73 -6.76 1.77
C SER A 8 1.14 -5.45 1.09
N THR A 9 0.28 -4.43 1.17
CA THR A 9 0.53 -3.10 0.59
C THR A 9 1.84 -2.50 1.10
N ILE A 10 2.15 -2.73 2.39
CA ILE A 10 3.41 -2.30 3.04
C ILE A 10 4.63 -2.99 2.43
N GLU A 11 4.58 -4.31 2.26
CA GLU A 11 5.69 -5.10 1.71
C GLU A 11 5.99 -4.71 0.27
N TYR A 12 4.92 -4.52 -0.51
CA TYR A 12 5.03 -4.07 -1.89
C TYR A 12 5.61 -2.64 -1.98
N ALA A 13 5.16 -1.72 -1.13
CA ALA A 13 5.71 -0.37 -1.05
C ALA A 13 7.19 -0.35 -0.63
N ALA A 14 7.58 -1.21 0.32
CA ALA A 14 8.97 -1.35 0.74
C ALA A 14 9.90 -1.81 -0.41
N ARG A 15 9.45 -2.77 -1.22
CA ARG A 15 10.18 -3.21 -2.42
C ARG A 15 10.28 -2.11 -3.49
N LEU A 16 9.20 -1.35 -3.69
CA LEU A 16 9.22 -0.21 -4.61
C LEU A 16 10.22 0.84 -4.14
N ARG A 17 10.27 1.12 -2.82
CA ARG A 17 11.21 2.06 -2.22
C ARG A 17 12.65 1.62 -2.39
N ASP A 18 12.97 0.36 -2.07
CA ASP A 18 14.31 -0.20 -2.24
C ASP A 18 14.80 -0.08 -3.69
N LYS A 19 13.92 -0.42 -4.64
CA LYS A 19 14.21 -0.29 -6.07
C LYS A 19 14.35 1.16 -6.53
N ALA A 20 13.53 2.07 -6.00
CA ALA A 20 13.58 3.48 -6.34
C ALA A 20 14.83 4.16 -5.78
N LEU A 21 15.28 3.77 -4.59
CA LEU A 21 16.57 4.17 -4.01
C LEU A 21 17.73 3.72 -4.88
N SER A 22 17.69 2.48 -5.38
CA SER A 22 18.69 1.98 -6.34
C SER A 22 18.72 2.75 -7.66
N CYS A 23 17.62 3.42 -8.04
CA CYS A 23 17.51 4.23 -9.26
C CYS A 23 17.75 5.73 -9.03
N ASN A 24 18.01 6.17 -7.79
CA ASN A 24 18.31 7.57 -7.44
C ASN A 24 17.20 8.58 -7.83
N PHE A 25 15.93 8.16 -7.78
CA PHE A 25 14.80 9.06 -8.00
C PHE A 25 14.66 10.07 -6.84
N LEU A 26 14.27 11.30 -7.15
CA LEU A 26 14.03 12.35 -6.14
C LEU A 26 12.61 12.25 -5.56
N ASP A 27 11.62 11.93 -6.41
CA ASP A 27 10.20 11.82 -6.05
C ASP A 27 9.79 10.35 -5.86
N ILE A 28 10.48 9.66 -4.96
CA ILE A 28 10.24 8.23 -4.68
C ILE A 28 8.83 8.03 -4.11
N ASP A 29 8.41 8.89 -3.19
CA ASP A 29 7.17 8.70 -2.43
C ASP A 29 5.92 8.86 -3.30
N ASP A 30 5.88 9.89 -4.15
CA ASP A 30 4.80 10.11 -5.12
C ASP A 30 4.68 8.95 -6.11
N ARG A 31 5.81 8.47 -6.64
CA ARG A 31 5.82 7.33 -7.56
C ARG A 31 5.35 6.03 -6.92
N ILE A 32 5.68 5.81 -5.66
CA ILE A 32 5.18 4.65 -4.91
C ILE A 32 3.66 4.78 -4.74
N LEU A 33 3.16 5.95 -4.35
CA LEU A 33 1.72 6.21 -4.23
C LEU A 33 0.97 5.97 -5.54
N GLU A 34 1.49 6.47 -6.65
CA GLU A 34 0.91 6.23 -7.99
C GLU A 34 0.88 4.74 -8.34
N ASP A 35 2.00 4.02 -8.16
CA ASP A 35 2.09 2.59 -8.48
C ASP A 35 1.17 1.77 -7.55
N LEU A 36 1.04 2.14 -6.27
CA LEU A 36 0.11 1.53 -5.32
C LEU A 36 -1.34 1.70 -5.76
N VAL A 37 -1.75 2.91 -6.15
CA VAL A 37 -3.11 3.19 -6.62
C VAL A 37 -3.43 2.43 -7.91
N GLN A 38 -2.46 2.27 -8.81
CA GLN A 38 -2.63 1.55 -10.06
C GLN A 38 -2.65 0.03 -9.91
N THR A 39 -1.96 -0.51 -8.91
CA THR A 39 -1.78 -1.96 -8.73
C THR A 39 -2.70 -2.57 -7.68
N THR A 40 -3.15 -1.79 -6.70
CA THR A 40 -4.07 -2.25 -5.67
C THR A 40 -5.49 -2.42 -6.22
N SER A 41 -6.17 -3.47 -5.77
CA SER A 41 -7.61 -3.66 -6.04
C SER A 41 -8.50 -3.04 -4.95
N ASN A 42 -7.89 -2.40 -3.94
CA ASN A 42 -8.62 -1.76 -2.86
C ASN A 42 -9.12 -0.37 -3.29
N SER A 43 -10.35 -0.34 -3.82
CA SER A 43 -11.02 0.89 -4.26
C SER A 43 -11.18 1.93 -3.15
N GLU A 44 -11.28 1.52 -1.88
CA GLU A 44 -11.36 2.47 -0.76
C GLU A 44 -10.02 3.16 -0.51
N PHE A 45 -8.93 2.40 -0.54
CA PHE A 45 -7.57 2.94 -0.47
C PHE A 45 -7.32 3.94 -1.62
N VAL A 46 -7.64 3.55 -2.85
CA VAL A 46 -7.51 4.42 -4.03
C VAL A 46 -8.29 5.72 -3.84
N ARG A 47 -9.54 5.63 -3.38
CA ARG A 47 -10.37 6.81 -3.17
C ARG A 47 -9.82 7.72 -2.07
N LYS A 48 -9.32 7.16 -0.97
CA LYS A 48 -8.72 7.95 0.13
C LYS A 48 -7.46 8.67 -0.32
N VAL A 49 -6.55 7.96 -1.00
CA VAL A 49 -5.30 8.53 -1.51
C VAL A 49 -5.57 9.69 -2.49
N LEU A 50 -6.45 9.47 -3.48
CA LEU A 50 -6.78 10.49 -4.47
C LEU A 50 -7.55 11.69 -3.88
N HIS A 51 -8.43 11.45 -2.90
CA HIS A 51 -9.27 12.51 -2.34
C HIS A 51 -8.58 13.33 -1.24
N LYS A 52 -7.66 12.73 -0.47
CA LYS A 52 -7.02 13.41 0.68
C LYS A 52 -5.59 13.89 0.42
N GLN A 53 -5.00 13.62 -0.75
CA GLN A 53 -3.59 13.90 -1.05
C GLN A 53 -2.68 13.42 0.11
N TRP A 54 -2.89 12.19 0.53
CA TRP A 54 -2.13 11.66 1.66
C TRP A 54 -0.67 11.41 1.27
N PRO A 55 0.30 11.83 2.10
CA PRO A 55 1.69 11.44 1.90
C PRO A 55 1.84 9.92 2.06
N LEU A 56 2.88 9.34 1.47
CA LEU A 56 3.07 7.88 1.39
C LEU A 56 2.93 7.22 2.77
N GLN A 57 3.51 7.83 3.81
CA GLN A 57 3.47 7.27 5.16
C GLN A 57 2.05 7.18 5.76
N GLU A 58 1.18 8.16 5.50
CA GLU A 58 -0.22 8.14 5.94
C GLU A 58 -1.02 7.09 5.17
N ALA A 59 -0.80 7.00 3.85
CA ALA A 59 -1.44 5.98 3.02
C ALA A 59 -1.06 4.57 3.47
N LEU A 60 0.23 4.31 3.70
CA LEU A 60 0.73 3.03 4.18
C LEU A 60 0.14 2.66 5.55
N SER A 61 0.07 3.62 6.48
CA SER A 61 -0.50 3.37 7.81
C SER A 61 -1.99 2.98 7.74
N ASP A 62 -2.79 3.64 6.90
CA ASP A 62 -4.20 3.28 6.68
C ASP A 62 -4.35 1.92 6.00
N ALA A 63 -3.53 1.62 4.99
CA ALA A 63 -3.52 0.32 4.32
C ALA A 63 -3.21 -0.82 5.31
N GLN A 64 -2.21 -0.64 6.18
CA GLN A 64 -1.86 -1.61 7.21
C GLN A 64 -3.02 -1.85 8.18
N ILE A 65 -3.71 -0.80 8.62
CA ILE A 65 -4.88 -0.94 9.50
C ILE A 65 -6.00 -1.74 8.81
N HIS A 66 -6.26 -1.47 7.52
CA HIS A 66 -7.30 -2.18 6.75
C HIS A 66 -6.96 -3.65 6.50
N GLU A 67 -5.68 -3.95 6.21
CA GLU A 67 -5.20 -5.32 6.03
C GLU A 67 -5.20 -6.10 7.35
N ASP A 68 -4.74 -5.50 8.45
CA ASP A 68 -4.73 -6.12 9.78
C ASP A 68 -6.16 -6.38 10.29
N THR A 69 -7.08 -5.44 10.09
CA THR A 69 -8.50 -5.62 10.46
C THR A 69 -9.15 -6.75 9.66
N SER A 70 -8.79 -6.92 8.38
CA SER A 70 -9.30 -8.02 7.55
C SER A 70 -8.81 -9.39 8.04
N VAL A 71 -7.59 -9.46 8.57
CA VAL A 71 -7.02 -10.67 9.20
C VAL A 71 -7.71 -10.99 10.53
N GLN A 72 -8.02 -9.97 11.35
CA GLN A 72 -8.65 -10.17 12.65
C GLN A 72 -10.12 -10.64 12.55
N ILE A 73 -10.89 -10.16 11.57
CA ILE A 73 -12.29 -10.63 11.37
C ILE A 73 -12.32 -12.12 10.93
N GLY A 74 -11.29 -12.59 10.21
CA GLY A 74 -11.15 -14.00 9.85
C GLY A 74 -10.83 -14.93 11.04
N ALA A 75 -10.18 -14.40 12.10
CA ALA A 75 -9.79 -15.19 13.27
C ALA A 75 -10.90 -15.35 14.32
N MET A 76 -11.95 -14.52 14.28
CA MET A 76 -13.08 -14.58 15.24
C MET A 76 -14.26 -15.46 14.77
N GLY A 77 -14.02 -16.36 13.81
CA GLY A 77 -15.05 -17.22 13.20
C GLY A 77 -14.81 -18.72 13.31
N HIS A 78 -13.86 -19.19 14.12
CA HIS A 78 -13.68 -20.63 14.34
C HIS A 78 -13.45 -20.96 15.82
N GLN A 79 -14.49 -21.64 16.35
CA GLN A 79 -14.65 -22.35 17.63
C GLN A 79 -15.15 -21.54 18.84
#